data_AF-A0A5B8YZW2-F1
#
_entry.id   AF-A0A5B8YZW2-F1
#
_cell.length_a   1.000
_cell.length_b   1.000
_cell.length_c   1.000
_cell.angle_alpha   90.00
_cell.angle_beta   90.00
_cell.angle_gamma   90.00
#
_symmetry.space_group_name_H-M   'P 1'
#
loop_
_entity.id
_entity.type
_entity.pdbx_description
1 polymer ?
#
loop_
_entity_poly.entity_id
_entity_poly.type
_entity_poly.pdbx_seq_one_letter_code
_entity_poly.pdbx_strand_id
1 'polypeptide(L)'
;RQDIFKSKEGQPLRYFRYGNMPFNYGFLPCTWEDPMHIDPHTKCIGDGDPVDVVHLGPPHRVGTYEPVRILGVLGLIDQGETDWKIIVESASVTADEGYGTLAKVPQELQAT
;
A
#
# COMPACT_ATOMS: atom_id res chain seq x y z
N ARG A 1 6.38 7.84 -13.75
CA ARG A 1 6.91 9.23 -13.64
C ARG A 1 7.00 9.53 -12.16
N GLN A 2 8.09 10.14 -11.68
CA GLN A 2 8.19 10.51 -10.27
C GLN A 2 7.20 11.65 -9.97
N ASP A 3 6.47 11.56 -8.86
CA ASP A 3 5.59 12.63 -8.42
C ASP A 3 6.41 13.87 -8.04
N ILE A 4 5.95 15.03 -8.52
CA ILE A 4 6.49 16.36 -8.27
C ILE A 4 5.38 17.34 -7.85
N PHE A 5 4.13 16.86 -7.77
CA PHE A 5 2.93 17.69 -7.64
C PHE A 5 2.58 17.98 -6.17
N LYS A 6 2.85 17.05 -5.24
CA LYS A 6 2.70 17.29 -3.79
C LYS A 6 3.95 17.91 -3.14
N SER A 7 5.06 18.12 -3.87
CA SER A 7 6.17 18.93 -3.36
C SER A 7 5.82 20.42 -3.50
N LYS A 8 5.61 21.13 -2.40
CA LYS A 8 5.63 22.60 -2.43
C LYS A 8 7.00 23.05 -2.94
N GLU A 9 7.05 24.05 -3.80
CA GLU A 9 8.29 24.59 -4.32
C GLU A 9 9.23 24.97 -3.15
N GLY A 10 10.44 24.40 -3.13
CA GLY A 10 11.41 24.55 -2.04
C GLY A 10 11.28 23.56 -0.87
N GLN A 11 10.30 22.65 -0.86
CA GLN A 11 10.27 21.54 0.10
C GLN A 11 11.12 20.36 -0.39
N PRO A 12 12.01 19.81 0.45
CA PRO A 12 12.81 18.65 0.09
C PRO A 12 11.92 17.43 -0.18
N LEU A 13 12.38 16.53 -1.05
CA LEU A 13 11.77 15.21 -1.20
C LEU A 13 11.69 14.51 0.16
N ARG A 14 10.64 13.70 0.37
CA ARG A 14 10.46 12.95 1.61
C ARG A 14 11.68 12.05 1.84
N TYR A 15 12.38 12.27 2.96
CA TYR A 15 13.55 11.48 3.36
C TYR A 15 13.15 10.49 4.45
N PHE A 16 13.34 9.20 4.18
CA PHE A 16 13.07 8.14 5.13
C PHE A 16 14.29 7.89 6.01
N ARG A 17 14.13 7.97 7.33
CA ARG A 17 15.23 7.73 8.30
C ARG A 17 15.58 6.25 8.47
N TYR A 18 14.69 5.36 8.04
CA TYR A 18 14.81 3.90 8.17
C TYR A 18 15.41 3.21 6.94
N GLY A 19 15.92 3.99 5.97
CA GLY A 19 16.56 3.47 4.76
C GLY A 19 15.57 3.19 3.64
N ASN A 20 15.82 2.13 2.88
CA ASN A 20 14.94 1.71 1.79
C ASN A 20 13.59 1.25 2.32
N MET A 21 12.55 1.38 1.51
CA MET A 21 11.23 0.87 1.84
C MET A 21 11.31 -0.66 2.08
N PRO A 22 10.76 -1.19 3.19
CA PRO A 22 10.87 -2.61 3.52
C PRO A 22 9.90 -3.50 2.72
N PHE A 23 9.11 -2.92 1.82
CA PHE A 23 8.11 -3.59 1.00
C PHE A 23 8.07 -3.00 -0.41
N ASN A 24 7.49 -3.76 -1.34
CA ASN A 24 7.13 -3.22 -2.64
C ASN A 24 5.83 -2.42 -2.53
N TYR A 25 5.80 -1.24 -3.15
CA TYR A 25 4.63 -0.36 -3.12
C TYR A 25 4.09 -0.14 -4.53
N GLY A 26 2.76 -0.16 -4.65
CA GLY A 26 2.06 0.03 -5.91
C GLY A 26 0.56 0.18 -5.67
N PHE A 27 -0.26 -0.16 -6.67
CA PHE A 27 -1.71 -0.02 -6.61
C PHE A 27 -2.41 -1.14 -7.36
N LEU A 28 -3.71 -1.35 -7.09
CA LEU A 28 -4.56 -2.25 -7.86
C LEU A 28 -5.12 -1.54 -9.10
N PRO A 29 -4.90 -2.05 -10.33
CA PRO A 29 -5.45 -1.45 -11.53
C PRO A 29 -6.99 -1.51 -11.53
N CYS A 30 -7.63 -0.58 -12.23
CA CYS A 30 -9.08 -0.49 -12.34
C CYS A 30 -9.80 -0.32 -10.98
N THR A 31 -9.15 0.32 -10.03
CA THR A 31 -9.74 0.77 -8.76
C THR A 31 -9.62 2.29 -8.64
N TRP A 32 -10.44 2.88 -7.80
CA TRP A 32 -10.42 4.32 -7.54
C TRP A 32 -11.07 4.61 -6.18
N GLU A 33 -10.37 5.33 -5.32
CA GLU A 33 -10.91 5.86 -4.07
C GLU A 33 -11.66 7.17 -4.36
N ASP A 34 -12.98 7.07 -4.50
CA ASP A 34 -13.83 8.19 -4.93
C ASP A 34 -13.83 9.32 -3.87
N PRO A 35 -13.35 10.54 -4.22
CA PRO A 35 -13.33 11.69 -3.31
C PRO A 35 -14.72 12.29 -3.07
N MET A 36 -15.76 11.81 -3.76
CA MET A 36 -17.16 12.14 -3.49
C MET A 36 -17.84 11.13 -2.55
N HIS A 37 -17.17 10.02 -2.23
CA HIS A 37 -17.69 8.98 -1.35
C HIS A 37 -17.08 9.08 0.04
N ILE A 38 -17.93 9.15 1.08
CA ILE A 38 -17.47 9.06 2.48
C ILE A 38 -17.52 7.59 2.90
N ASP A 39 -16.35 7.01 3.17
CA ASP A 39 -16.24 5.62 3.60
C ASP A 39 -16.84 5.42 5.01
N PRO A 40 -17.65 4.38 5.23
CA PRO A 40 -18.32 4.15 6.50
C PRO A 40 -17.39 3.70 7.63
N HIS A 41 -16.19 3.20 7.35
CA HIS A 41 -15.23 2.76 8.36
C HIS A 41 -14.30 3.89 8.80
N THR A 42 -13.75 4.65 7.85
CA THR A 42 -12.82 5.77 8.14
C THR A 42 -13.54 7.08 8.47
N LYS A 43 -14.78 7.25 7.98
CA LYS A 43 -15.56 8.50 8.01
C LYS A 43 -14.92 9.65 7.20
N CYS A 44 -14.06 9.31 6.25
CA CYS A 44 -13.33 10.24 5.38
C CYS A 44 -13.71 10.04 3.91
N ILE A 45 -13.46 11.05 3.08
CA ILE A 45 -13.59 10.93 1.61
C ILE A 45 -12.40 10.15 1.03
N GLY A 46 -12.53 9.52 -0.14
CA GLY A 46 -11.38 8.91 -0.83
C GLY A 46 -10.32 9.94 -1.23
N ASP A 47 -9.07 9.51 -1.38
CA ASP A 47 -7.93 10.38 -1.76
C ASP A 47 -7.86 10.69 -3.27
N GLY A 48 -8.72 10.06 -4.07
CA GLY A 48 -8.79 10.27 -5.52
C GLY A 48 -7.82 9.43 -6.34
N ASP A 49 -7.05 8.53 -5.73
CA ASP A 49 -6.08 7.65 -6.39
C ASP A 49 -6.60 6.20 -6.50
N PRO A 50 -5.95 5.33 -7.30
CA PRO A 50 -6.22 3.89 -7.24
C PRO A 50 -5.82 3.31 -5.88
N VAL A 51 -6.54 2.28 -5.42
CA VAL A 51 -6.32 1.65 -4.12
C VAL A 51 -4.88 1.12 -3.99
N ASP A 52 -4.22 1.50 -2.91
CA ASP A 52 -2.81 1.22 -2.67
C ASP A 52 -2.53 -0.20 -2.22
N VAL A 53 -1.32 -0.68 -2.56
CA VAL A 53 -0.85 -2.04 -2.27
C VAL A 53 0.50 -2.01 -1.58
N VAL A 54 0.58 -2.75 -0.47
CA VAL A 54 1.80 -3.10 0.24
C VAL A 54 2.09 -4.58 0.01
N HIS A 55 3.07 -4.88 -0.83
CA HIS A 55 3.44 -6.25 -1.17
C HIS A 55 4.65 -6.72 -0.36
N LEU A 56 4.41 -7.80 0.40
CA LEU A 56 5.40 -8.48 1.21
C LEU A 56 6.12 -9.53 0.36
N GLY A 57 7.38 -9.25 0.01
CA GLY A 57 8.14 -10.13 -0.86
C GLY A 57 9.50 -9.54 -1.26
N PRO A 58 10.23 -10.24 -2.13
CA PRO A 58 11.51 -9.75 -2.66
C PRO A 58 11.31 -8.47 -3.49
N PRO A 59 12.33 -7.59 -3.61
CA PRO A 59 12.21 -6.34 -4.33
C PRO A 59 11.84 -6.50 -5.81
N HIS A 60 10.91 -5.67 -6.28
CA HIS A 60 10.47 -5.62 -7.67
C HIS A 60 11.01 -4.40 -8.42
N ARG A 61 11.05 -4.51 -9.75
CA ARG A 61 11.28 -3.35 -10.62
C ARG A 61 9.99 -2.54 -10.72
N VAL A 62 10.10 -1.21 -10.70
CA VAL A 62 8.97 -0.30 -10.90
C VAL A 62 8.26 -0.63 -12.23
N GLY A 63 6.93 -0.73 -12.19
CA GLY A 63 6.11 -1.08 -13.35
C GLY A 63 5.91 -2.58 -13.57
N THR A 64 6.36 -3.44 -12.66
CA THR A 64 6.06 -4.88 -12.67
C THR A 64 4.57 -5.11 -12.40
N TYR A 65 3.96 -6.02 -13.16
CA TYR A 65 2.62 -6.54 -12.92
C TYR A 65 2.75 -7.99 -12.44
N GLU A 66 2.14 -8.31 -11.32
CA GLU A 66 2.18 -9.65 -10.73
C GLU A 66 0.80 -10.04 -10.18
N PRO A 67 0.35 -11.29 -10.36
CA PRO A 67 -0.77 -11.83 -9.60
C PRO A 67 -0.41 -11.94 -8.11
N VAL A 68 -1.28 -11.40 -7.26
CA VAL A 68 -1.07 -11.37 -5.80
C VAL A 68 -2.23 -12.03 -5.05
N ARG A 69 -1.96 -12.44 -3.81
CA ARG A 69 -2.96 -12.92 -2.86
C ARG A 69 -3.15 -11.86 -1.78
N ILE A 70 -4.40 -11.49 -1.51
CA ILE A 70 -4.74 -10.53 -0.46
C ILE A 70 -4.65 -11.22 0.91
N LEU A 71 -3.91 -10.59 1.84
CA LEU A 71 -3.77 -11.04 3.21
C LEU A 71 -4.65 -10.24 4.18
N GLY A 72 -4.84 -8.95 3.90
CA GLY A 72 -5.61 -8.04 4.72
C GLY A 72 -5.60 -6.61 4.20
N VAL A 73 -6.09 -5.68 5.01
CA VAL A 73 -6.18 -4.26 4.68
C VAL A 73 -5.94 -3.41 5.93
N LEU A 74 -5.28 -2.26 5.73
CA LEU A 74 -5.17 -1.19 6.71
C LEU A 74 -5.91 0.04 6.18
N GLY A 75 -6.85 0.57 6.96
CA GLY A 75 -7.50 1.86 6.68
C GLY A 75 -6.66 3.00 7.22
N LEU A 76 -5.72 3.52 6.43
CA LEU A 76 -4.97 4.70 6.79
C LEU A 76 -5.86 5.94 6.57
N ILE A 77 -5.73 6.91 7.47
CA ILE A 77 -6.30 8.25 7.28
C ILE A 77 -5.13 9.19 7.01
N ASP A 78 -4.89 9.56 5.75
CA ASP A 78 -3.87 10.55 5.38
C ASP A 78 -4.54 11.92 5.25
N GLN A 79 -4.22 12.84 6.17
CA GLN A 79 -4.69 14.23 6.12
C GLN A 79 -6.22 14.41 6.00
N GLY A 80 -6.99 13.44 6.50
CA GLY A 80 -8.46 13.47 6.47
C GLY A 80 -9.08 12.78 5.26
N GLU A 81 -8.28 12.12 4.44
CA GLU A 81 -8.69 11.26 3.32
C GLU A 81 -8.57 9.78 3.74
N THR A 82 -9.48 8.97 3.24
CA THR A 82 -9.39 7.51 3.25
C THR A 82 -8.30 7.11 2.28
N ASP A 83 -7.38 6.28 2.75
CA ASP A 83 -6.23 5.82 2.00
C ASP A 83 -6.01 4.33 2.31
N TRP A 84 -6.70 3.44 1.58
CA TRP A 84 -6.66 2.01 1.87
C TRP A 84 -5.34 1.38 1.44
N LYS A 85 -4.65 0.70 2.37
CA LYS A 85 -3.44 -0.07 2.08
C LYS A 85 -3.76 -1.56 2.10
N ILE A 86 -3.86 -2.17 0.91
CA ILE A 86 -4.08 -3.62 0.77
C ILE A 86 -2.75 -4.35 0.98
N ILE A 87 -2.72 -5.27 1.94
CA ILE A 87 -1.53 -6.06 2.26
C ILE A 87 -1.60 -7.37 1.47
N VAL A 88 -0.56 -7.64 0.69
CA VAL A 88 -0.54 -8.78 -0.24
C VAL A 88 0.78 -9.55 -0.22
N GLU A 89 0.74 -10.78 -0.70
CA GLU A 89 1.91 -11.60 -1.05
C GLU A 89 1.80 -12.11 -2.50
N SER A 90 2.89 -12.64 -3.06
CA SER A 90 2.87 -13.21 -4.41
C SER A 90 1.95 -14.44 -4.49
N ALA A 91 1.09 -14.52 -5.51
CA ALA A 91 0.12 -15.60 -5.63
C ALA A 91 0.77 -16.98 -5.90
N SER A 92 2.01 -16.99 -6.43
CA SER A 92 2.80 -18.18 -6.70
C SER A 92 3.33 -18.88 -5.44
N VAL A 93 3.34 -18.19 -4.30
CA VAL A 93 3.85 -18.75 -3.05
C VAL A 93 2.93 -19.85 -2.55
N THR A 94 3.54 -21.01 -2.25
CA THR A 94 2.85 -22.18 -1.72
C THR A 94 2.36 -21.94 -0.29
N ALA A 95 1.37 -22.70 0.17
CA ALA A 95 0.79 -22.51 1.50
C ALA A 95 1.78 -22.73 2.65
N ASP A 96 2.86 -23.48 2.40
CA ASP A 96 3.89 -23.83 3.37
C ASP A 96 5.01 -22.78 3.44
N GLU A 97 5.21 -22.01 2.37
CA GLU A 97 6.24 -20.97 2.26
C GLU A 97 5.69 -19.55 2.43
N GLY A 98 4.38 -19.38 2.24
CA GLY A 98 3.69 -18.10 2.31
C GLY A 98 3.03 -17.83 3.65
N TYR A 99 2.54 -16.61 3.80
CA TYR A 99 1.74 -16.23 4.95
C TYR A 99 0.33 -16.78 4.82
N GLY A 100 -0.30 -16.70 3.65
CA GLY A 100 -1.67 -17.16 3.37
C GLY A 100 -2.79 -16.40 4.12
N THR A 101 -2.51 -15.87 5.31
CA THR A 101 -3.39 -15.02 6.12
C THR A 101 -2.57 -13.97 6.86
N LEU A 102 -3.18 -12.83 7.20
CA LEU A 102 -2.49 -11.79 7.96
C LEU A 102 -1.95 -12.28 9.32
N ALA A 103 -2.63 -13.22 9.97
CA ALA A 103 -2.23 -13.76 11.28
C ALA A 103 -0.88 -14.49 11.27
N LYS A 104 -0.44 -14.97 10.10
CA LYS A 104 0.85 -15.64 9.91
C LYS A 104 1.97 -14.67 9.53
N VAL A 105 1.66 -13.41 9.23
CA VAL A 105 2.67 -12.37 9.05
C VAL A 105 3.30 -12.08 10.43
N PRO A 106 4.63 -12.20 10.59
CA PRO A 106 5.30 -11.95 11.87
C PRO A 106 4.94 -10.58 12.46
N GLN A 107 4.71 -10.50 13.77
CA GLN A 107 4.35 -9.25 14.45
C GLN A 107 5.38 -8.13 14.28
N GLU A 108 6.65 -8.49 14.17
CA GLU A 108 7.77 -7.60 13.84
C GLU A 108 7.63 -6.92 12.47
N LEU A 109 6.83 -7.48 11.55
CA LEU A 109 6.44 -6.88 10.27
C LEU A 109 5.05 -6.22 10.32
N GLN A 110 4.26 -6.46 11.38
CA GLN A 110 2.92 -5.88 11.55
C GLN A 110 2.94 -4.54 12.30
N ALA A 111 4.02 -4.21 13.00
CA ALA A 111 4.16 -2.99 13.77
C ALA A 111 5.39 -2.19 13.35
N THR A 112 5.18 -1.20 12.48
CA THR A 112 6.03 0.00 12.38
C THR A 112 5.16 1.17 11.96
#